data_AF-A0A814QVB3-F1
#
_entry.id   AF-A0A814QVB3-F1
#
_cell.length_a   1.000
_cell.length_b   1.000
_cell.length_c   1.000
_cell.angle_alpha   90.00
_cell.angle_beta   90.00
_cell.angle_gamma   90.00
#
_symmetry.space_group_name_H-M   'P 1'
#
loop_
_entity.id
_entity.type
_entity.pdbx_description
1 polymer ?
#
loop_
_entity_poly.entity_id
_entity_poly.type
_entity_poly.pdbx_seq_one_letter_code
_entity_poly.pdbx_strand_id
1 'polypeptide(L)'
;MNSVLSRKKRITLLNSTKKAIVLEKLKTNKSDDVIAAEFNVDRSTVTKIIKNKETYLNYDENEPANKKSRIQNGSFHLIEKALFKWYVSAKSANIPLSYEILHEKALQFYAEFKSKNVPMKDKFEASRGWISNFLHRHNLSSKIMSGESESVDLNSIQDFKKKITSLVEKYEPCDVYNCDKAGLFYGIGPNRTIAAKDEQCKGFKKDKSRVTVLFTVNATGTAKIKPCIF
;
A
#
# COMPACT_ATOMS: atom_id res chain seq x y z
N MET A 1 3.52 -7.24 -55.60
CA MET A 1 4.09 -6.65 -54.37
C MET A 1 3.02 -6.70 -53.29
N ASN A 2 3.08 -7.72 -52.42
CA ASN A 2 2.12 -7.88 -51.33
C ASN A 2 2.53 -6.96 -50.17
N SER A 3 1.82 -5.85 -50.01
CA SER A 3 1.94 -4.95 -48.87
C SER A 3 1.58 -5.71 -47.60
N VAL A 4 2.59 -6.07 -46.80
CA VAL A 4 2.41 -6.61 -45.46
C VAL A 4 1.82 -5.49 -44.61
N LEU A 5 0.50 -5.52 -44.40
CA LEU A 5 -0.19 -4.63 -43.47
C LEU A 5 0.43 -4.83 -42.07
N SER A 6 1.27 -3.89 -41.64
CA SER A 6 1.83 -3.92 -40.29
C SER A 6 0.68 -3.89 -39.28
N ARG A 7 0.61 -4.85 -38.37
CA ARG A 7 -0.38 -4.83 -37.29
C ARG A 7 -0.13 -3.59 -36.44
N LYS A 8 -1.08 -2.65 -36.42
CA LYS A 8 -1.05 -1.48 -35.52
C LYS A 8 -0.73 -1.95 -34.10
N LYS A 9 0.26 -1.32 -33.46
CA LYS A 9 0.65 -1.58 -32.07
C LYS A 9 -0.59 -1.43 -31.18
N ARG A 10 -0.82 -2.41 -30.29
CA ARG A 10 -1.98 -2.40 -29.38
C ARG A 10 -1.82 -1.30 -28.34
N ILE A 11 -2.46 -0.14 -28.57
CA ILE A 11 -2.48 0.97 -27.63
C ILE A 11 -3.50 0.66 -26.51
N THR A 12 -3.06 0.78 -25.26
CA THR A 12 -3.95 0.60 -24.10
C THR A 12 -4.41 1.97 -23.61
N LEU A 13 -5.71 2.25 -23.71
CA LEU A 13 -6.29 3.52 -23.26
C LEU A 13 -6.52 3.54 -21.75
N LEU A 14 -6.27 4.71 -21.13
CA LEU A 14 -6.58 5.03 -19.74
C LEU A 14 -8.10 5.11 -19.51
N ASN A 15 -8.57 4.83 -18.30
CA ASN A 15 -10.01 4.90 -17.98
C ASN A 15 -10.56 6.33 -18.06
N SER A 16 -9.75 7.34 -17.73
CA SER A 16 -10.08 8.76 -17.92
C SER A 16 -10.36 9.09 -19.39
N THR A 17 -9.49 8.63 -20.31
CA THR A 17 -9.68 8.82 -21.76
C THR A 17 -10.94 8.10 -22.26
N LYS A 18 -11.23 6.90 -21.75
CA LYS A 18 -12.47 6.18 -22.10
C LYS A 18 -13.72 6.89 -21.60
N LYS A 19 -13.69 7.45 -20.39
CA LYS A 19 -14.77 8.28 -19.83
C LYS A 19 -14.98 9.54 -20.68
N ALA A 20 -13.90 10.21 -21.10
CA ALA A 20 -13.97 11.35 -22.00
C ALA A 20 -14.64 11.01 -23.34
N ILE A 21 -14.29 9.87 -23.96
CA ILE A 21 -14.94 9.38 -25.20
C ILE A 21 -16.44 9.16 -25.00
N VAL A 22 -16.86 8.57 -23.87
CA VAL A 22 -18.29 8.38 -23.55
C VAL A 22 -19.00 9.72 -23.38
N LEU A 23 -18.38 10.68 -22.68
CA LEU A 23 -18.94 12.01 -22.47
C LEU A 23 -19.05 12.81 -23.78
N GLU A 24 -18.04 12.75 -24.64
CA GLU A 24 -18.04 13.40 -25.97
C GLU A 24 -19.19 12.87 -26.85
N LYS A 25 -19.40 11.54 -26.84
CA LYS A 25 -20.51 10.89 -27.56
C LYS A 25 -21.90 11.24 -27.01
N LEU A 26 -22.00 11.50 -25.72
CA LEU A 26 -23.27 11.89 -25.08
C LEU A 26 -23.56 13.38 -25.23
N LYS A 27 -22.52 14.23 -25.24
CA LYS A 27 -22.64 15.68 -25.43
C LYS A 27 -22.83 16.06 -26.89
N THR A 28 -22.21 15.33 -27.81
CA THR A 28 -22.25 15.61 -29.24
C THR A 28 -22.83 14.41 -29.97
N ASN A 29 -23.78 14.63 -30.89
CA ASN A 29 -24.34 13.54 -31.72
C ASN A 29 -23.40 13.16 -32.89
N LYS A 30 -22.07 13.30 -32.69
CA LYS A 30 -21.05 12.98 -33.70
C LYS A 30 -21.03 11.49 -33.99
N SER A 31 -20.62 11.10 -35.21
CA SER A 31 -20.47 9.69 -35.57
C SER A 31 -19.28 9.05 -34.83
N ASP A 32 -19.30 7.71 -34.71
CA ASP A 32 -18.19 6.96 -34.07
C ASP A 32 -16.86 7.18 -34.79
N ASP A 33 -16.89 7.43 -36.11
CA ASP A 33 -15.70 7.65 -36.93
C ASP A 33 -15.05 9.01 -36.63
N VAL A 34 -15.85 10.06 -36.37
CA VAL A 34 -15.34 11.40 -36.02
C VAL A 34 -14.66 11.36 -34.64
N ILE A 35 -15.31 10.74 -33.66
CA ILE A 35 -14.75 10.59 -32.31
C ILE A 35 -13.49 9.71 -32.33
N ALA A 36 -13.46 8.67 -33.19
CA ALA A 36 -12.29 7.84 -33.37
C ALA A 36 -11.08 8.65 -33.88
N ALA A 37 -11.31 9.56 -34.83
CA ALA A 37 -10.26 10.45 -35.34
C ALA A 37 -9.77 11.45 -34.27
N GLU A 38 -10.68 12.08 -33.53
CA GLU A 38 -10.34 13.07 -32.49
C GLU A 38 -9.48 12.47 -31.37
N PHE A 39 -9.78 11.24 -30.96
CA PHE A 39 -9.05 10.55 -29.90
C PHE A 39 -7.89 9.67 -30.43
N ASN A 40 -7.64 9.68 -31.75
CA ASN A 40 -6.64 8.85 -32.42
C ASN A 40 -6.74 7.35 -32.07
N VAL A 41 -7.96 6.81 -32.12
CA VAL A 41 -8.29 5.41 -31.82
C VAL A 41 -9.02 4.78 -32.99
N ASP A 42 -8.98 3.45 -33.13
CA ASP A 42 -9.80 2.79 -34.15
C ASP A 42 -11.30 2.88 -33.79
N ARG A 43 -12.17 3.06 -34.78
CA ARG A 43 -13.65 3.08 -34.62
C ARG A 43 -14.18 1.94 -33.76
N SER A 44 -13.67 0.73 -33.97
CA SER A 44 -14.07 -0.45 -33.20
C SER A 44 -13.81 -0.32 -31.69
N THR A 45 -12.85 0.51 -31.29
CA THR A 45 -12.53 0.84 -29.90
C THR A 45 -13.59 1.77 -29.31
N VAL A 46 -13.99 2.81 -30.05
CA VAL A 46 -15.07 3.73 -29.66
C VAL A 46 -16.37 2.96 -29.46
N THR A 47 -16.76 2.12 -30.41
CA THR A 47 -17.99 1.32 -30.30
C THR A 47 -17.95 0.36 -29.09
N LYS A 48 -16.80 -0.27 -28.80
CA LYS A 48 -16.63 -1.13 -27.61
C LYS A 48 -16.69 -0.35 -26.30
N ILE A 49 -16.18 0.87 -26.28
CA ILE A 49 -16.23 1.76 -25.11
C ILE A 49 -17.68 2.19 -24.85
N ILE A 50 -18.40 2.62 -25.89
CA ILE A 50 -19.80 3.04 -25.79
C ILE A 50 -20.70 1.88 -25.34
N LYS A 51 -20.45 0.65 -25.81
CA LYS A 51 -21.17 -0.55 -25.34
C LYS A 51 -21.05 -0.78 -23.83
N ASN A 52 -19.95 -0.36 -23.20
CA ASN A 52 -19.73 -0.48 -21.76
C ASN A 52 -19.77 0.90 -21.07
N LYS A 53 -20.55 1.86 -21.58
CA LYS A 53 -20.59 3.26 -21.13
C LYS A 53 -20.78 3.42 -19.62
N GLU A 54 -21.67 2.61 -19.02
CA GLU A 54 -21.99 2.69 -17.59
C GLU A 54 -20.78 2.41 -16.70
N THR A 55 -19.90 1.49 -17.12
CA THR A 55 -18.68 1.15 -16.39
C THR A 55 -17.71 2.33 -16.33
N TYR A 56 -17.64 3.13 -17.39
CA TYR A 56 -16.74 4.28 -17.47
C TYR A 56 -17.36 5.57 -16.89
N LEU A 57 -18.68 5.70 -16.92
CA LEU A 57 -19.42 6.80 -16.26
C LEU A 57 -19.31 6.71 -14.74
N ASN A 58 -19.45 5.51 -14.18
CA ASN A 58 -19.38 5.25 -12.74
C ASN A 58 -17.94 5.20 -12.17
N TYR A 59 -16.94 5.55 -12.98
CA TYR A 59 -15.54 5.64 -12.55
C TYR A 59 -15.31 6.93 -11.76
N ASP A 60 -14.89 6.76 -10.50
CA ASP A 60 -14.53 7.85 -9.57
C ASP A 60 -13.18 8.46 -9.96
N GLU A 61 -13.15 9.78 -10.14
CA GLU A 61 -11.93 10.54 -10.49
C GLU A 61 -10.93 10.61 -9.33
N ASN A 62 -11.37 10.31 -8.10
CA ASN A 62 -10.50 10.22 -6.92
C ASN A 62 -9.75 8.87 -6.83
N GLU A 63 -10.00 7.91 -7.73
CA GLU A 63 -9.16 6.71 -7.86
C GLU A 63 -7.89 7.01 -8.70
N PRO A 64 -6.69 6.57 -8.27
CA PRO A 64 -5.43 6.94 -8.92
C PRO A 64 -5.38 6.50 -10.39
N ALA A 65 -4.86 7.40 -11.23
CA ALA A 65 -4.83 7.39 -12.70
C ALA A 65 -4.16 6.18 -13.39
N ASN A 66 -3.66 5.19 -12.65
CA ASN A 66 -2.78 4.12 -13.13
C ASN A 66 -3.41 2.71 -13.22
N LYS A 67 -4.74 2.55 -13.16
CA LYS A 67 -5.34 1.24 -13.45
C LYS A 67 -5.41 1.00 -14.97
N LYS A 68 -4.47 0.16 -15.46
CA LYS A 68 -4.53 -0.48 -16.78
C LYS A 68 -5.91 -1.14 -16.95
N SER A 69 -6.50 -0.94 -18.13
CA SER A 69 -7.87 -1.21 -18.61
C SER A 69 -8.66 -2.48 -18.22
N ARG A 70 -8.17 -3.35 -17.34
CA ARG A 70 -8.99 -4.43 -16.77
C ARG A 70 -9.59 -3.98 -15.45
N ILE A 71 -10.77 -3.35 -15.53
CA ILE A 71 -11.78 -3.53 -14.47
C ILE A 71 -12.28 -4.96 -14.64
N GLN A 72 -11.43 -5.93 -14.32
CA GLN A 72 -11.88 -7.28 -14.13
C GLN A 72 -12.43 -7.25 -12.71
N ASN A 73 -13.75 -7.09 -12.60
CA ASN A 73 -14.44 -7.39 -11.35
C ASN A 73 -14.03 -8.82 -11.03
N GLY A 74 -13.05 -8.98 -10.13
CA GLY A 74 -12.58 -10.30 -9.73
C GLY A 74 -13.79 -11.09 -9.27
N SER A 75 -13.73 -12.42 -9.36
CA SER A 75 -14.85 -13.30 -8.99
C SER A 75 -15.39 -13.08 -7.56
N PHE A 76 -14.70 -12.27 -6.75
CA PHE A 76 -15.00 -11.95 -5.36
C PHE A 76 -15.06 -10.43 -5.10
N HIS A 77 -15.33 -9.60 -6.10
CA HIS A 77 -15.36 -8.13 -5.95
C HIS A 77 -16.36 -7.65 -4.88
N LEU A 78 -17.50 -8.34 -4.72
CA LEU A 78 -18.47 -8.01 -3.67
C LEU A 78 -17.90 -8.22 -2.26
N ILE A 79 -17.15 -9.30 -2.06
CA ILE A 79 -16.44 -9.60 -0.81
C ILE A 79 -15.38 -8.54 -0.56
N GLU A 80 -14.63 -8.18 -1.59
CA GLU A 80 -13.62 -7.13 -1.51
C GLU A 80 -14.22 -5.78 -1.07
N LYS A 81 -15.35 -5.40 -1.68
CA LYS A 81 -16.06 -4.16 -1.34
C LYS A 81 -16.58 -4.17 0.09
N ALA A 82 -17.14 -5.30 0.56
CA ALA A 82 -17.60 -5.46 1.93
C ALA A 82 -16.44 -5.41 2.93
N LEU A 83 -15.34 -6.10 2.61
CA LEU A 83 -14.12 -6.12 3.42
C LEU A 83 -13.50 -4.73 3.55
N PHE A 84 -13.45 -3.95 2.47
CA PHE A 84 -12.94 -2.59 2.52
C PHE A 84 -13.81 -1.66 3.38
N LYS A 85 -15.14 -1.73 3.26
CA LYS A 85 -16.05 -0.97 4.13
C LYS A 85 -15.84 -1.32 5.60
N TRP A 86 -15.75 -2.61 5.90
CA TRP A 86 -15.48 -3.08 7.26
C TRP A 86 -14.11 -2.63 7.77
N TYR A 87 -13.07 -2.66 6.93
CA TYR A 87 -11.73 -2.15 7.24
C TYR A 87 -11.79 -0.69 7.69
N VAL A 88 -12.51 0.18 6.95
CA VAL A 88 -12.67 1.59 7.31
C VAL A 88 -13.31 1.74 8.68
N SER A 89 -14.40 1.02 8.96
CA SER A 89 -15.07 1.05 10.26
C SER A 89 -14.20 0.52 11.40
N ALA A 90 -13.49 -0.59 11.18
CA ALA A 90 -12.58 -1.15 12.17
C ALA A 90 -11.40 -0.20 12.45
N LYS A 91 -10.92 0.51 11.42
CA LYS A 91 -9.85 1.49 11.61
C LYS A 91 -10.30 2.74 12.35
N SER A 92 -11.54 3.22 12.12
CA SER A 92 -12.10 4.33 12.91
C SER A 92 -12.31 3.97 14.39
N ALA A 93 -12.47 2.68 14.70
CA ALA A 93 -12.53 2.17 16.07
C ALA A 93 -11.14 1.87 16.67
N ASN A 94 -10.05 2.26 16.01
CA ASN A 94 -8.66 1.98 16.39
C ASN A 94 -8.34 0.50 16.66
N ILE A 95 -9.03 -0.42 15.99
CA ILE A 95 -8.75 -1.86 16.11
C ILE A 95 -7.49 -2.20 15.29
N PRO A 96 -6.46 -2.83 15.88
CA PRO A 96 -5.32 -3.34 15.13
C PRO A 96 -5.77 -4.48 14.19
N LEU A 97 -5.50 -4.33 12.90
CA LEU A 97 -5.89 -5.30 11.89
C LEU A 97 -4.66 -6.07 11.39
N SER A 98 -4.63 -7.36 11.70
CA SER A 98 -3.63 -8.28 11.14
C SER A 98 -4.13 -8.92 9.84
N TYR A 99 -3.21 -9.61 9.16
CA TYR A 99 -3.53 -10.39 7.98
C TYR A 99 -4.59 -11.46 8.30
N GLU A 100 -4.45 -12.15 9.42
CA GLU A 100 -5.32 -13.23 9.89
C GLU A 100 -6.73 -12.73 10.17
N ILE A 101 -6.85 -11.52 10.75
CA ILE A 101 -8.15 -10.89 10.99
C ILE A 101 -8.86 -10.59 9.65
N LEU A 102 -8.12 -10.05 8.67
CA LEU A 102 -8.67 -9.80 7.33
C LEU A 102 -9.08 -11.10 6.63
N HIS A 103 -8.32 -12.18 6.83
CA HIS A 103 -8.61 -13.51 6.30
C HIS A 103 -9.94 -14.05 6.83
N GLU A 104 -10.07 -14.11 8.16
CA GLU A 104 -11.30 -14.58 8.81
C GLU A 104 -12.51 -13.73 8.40
N LYS A 105 -12.35 -12.40 8.35
CA LYS A 105 -13.45 -11.53 7.95
C LYS A 105 -13.87 -11.73 6.50
N ALA A 106 -12.91 -11.95 5.59
CA ALA A 106 -13.21 -12.23 4.19
C ALA A 106 -13.99 -13.56 4.03
N LEU A 107 -13.62 -14.59 4.79
CA LEU A 107 -14.34 -15.87 4.81
C LEU A 107 -15.75 -15.75 5.41
N GLN A 108 -15.93 -14.92 6.44
CA GLN A 108 -17.25 -14.61 6.98
C GLN A 108 -18.16 -13.98 5.91
N PHE A 109 -17.68 -12.96 5.20
CA PHE A 109 -18.45 -12.35 4.11
C PHE A 109 -18.76 -13.34 2.98
N TYR A 110 -17.84 -14.24 2.68
CA TYR A 110 -18.10 -15.31 1.72
C TYR A 110 -19.26 -16.21 2.17
N ALA A 111 -19.25 -16.67 3.42
CA ALA A 111 -20.33 -17.49 3.98
C ALA A 111 -21.68 -16.74 4.01
N GLU A 112 -21.68 -15.47 4.41
CA GLU A 112 -22.88 -14.62 4.43
C GLU A 112 -23.47 -14.39 3.05
N PHE A 113 -22.63 -14.19 2.03
CA PHE A 113 -23.14 -14.01 0.68
C PHE A 113 -23.60 -15.32 0.04
N LYS A 114 -22.96 -16.45 0.40
CA LYS A 114 -23.42 -17.78 0.01
C LYS A 114 -24.79 -18.09 0.61
N SER A 115 -25.05 -17.74 1.87
CA SER A 115 -26.37 -17.93 2.48
C SER A 115 -27.45 -17.03 1.88
N LYS A 116 -27.07 -15.86 1.34
CA LYS A 116 -27.96 -14.93 0.64
C LYS A 116 -28.14 -15.22 -0.85
N ASN A 117 -27.65 -16.35 -1.36
CA ASN A 117 -27.71 -16.74 -2.77
C ASN A 117 -27.15 -15.67 -3.75
N VAL A 118 -26.12 -14.94 -3.33
CA VAL A 118 -25.45 -13.98 -4.20
C VAL A 118 -24.60 -14.73 -5.25
N PRO A 119 -24.72 -14.43 -6.55
CA PRO A 119 -23.94 -15.11 -7.58
C PRO A 119 -22.43 -14.91 -7.39
N MET A 120 -21.71 -15.98 -7.11
CA MET A 120 -20.24 -15.98 -7.01
C MET A 120 -19.65 -17.37 -7.28
N LYS A 121 -18.32 -17.44 -7.35
CA LYS A 121 -17.60 -18.70 -7.53
C LYS A 121 -17.73 -19.59 -6.29
N ASP A 122 -17.83 -20.90 -6.50
CA ASP A 122 -18.10 -21.90 -5.44
C ASP A 122 -16.99 -22.08 -4.39
N LYS A 123 -15.79 -21.56 -4.66
CA LYS A 123 -14.63 -21.73 -3.78
C LYS A 123 -13.88 -20.42 -3.57
N PHE A 124 -13.88 -19.95 -2.33
CA PHE A 124 -13.10 -18.81 -1.86
C PHE A 124 -12.32 -19.20 -0.60
N GLU A 125 -11.02 -18.99 -0.62
CA GLU A 125 -10.10 -19.38 0.48
C GLU A 125 -9.41 -18.16 1.11
N ALA A 126 -9.75 -16.93 0.72
CA ALA A 126 -9.10 -15.71 1.20
C ALA A 126 -7.55 -15.78 1.23
N SER A 127 -6.94 -16.45 0.24
CA SER A 127 -5.52 -16.83 0.27
C SER A 127 -4.56 -15.66 0.50
N ARG A 128 -3.32 -15.97 0.96
CA ARG A 128 -2.20 -15.01 1.10
C ARG A 128 -2.02 -14.08 -0.10
N GLY A 129 -2.12 -14.64 -1.31
CA GLY A 129 -2.06 -13.83 -2.53
C GLY A 129 -3.28 -12.92 -2.70
N TRP A 130 -4.49 -13.37 -2.36
CA TRP A 130 -5.70 -12.56 -2.51
C TRP A 130 -5.71 -11.36 -1.58
N ILE A 131 -5.41 -11.53 -0.28
CA ILE A 131 -5.36 -10.40 0.66
C ILE A 131 -4.20 -9.47 0.34
N SER A 132 -3.03 -9.98 -0.04
CA SER A 132 -1.91 -9.13 -0.49
C SER A 132 -2.32 -8.24 -1.67
N ASN A 133 -3.04 -8.80 -2.65
CA ASN A 133 -3.56 -8.04 -3.77
C ASN A 133 -4.69 -7.08 -3.35
N PHE A 134 -5.55 -7.44 -2.39
CA PHE A 134 -6.55 -6.53 -1.81
C PHE A 134 -5.87 -5.32 -1.17
N LEU A 135 -4.88 -5.54 -0.31
CA LEU A 135 -4.11 -4.47 0.31
C LEU A 135 -3.49 -3.57 -0.77
N HIS A 136 -2.85 -4.15 -1.78
CA HIS A 136 -2.27 -3.41 -2.89
C HIS A 136 -3.32 -2.58 -3.67
N ARG A 137 -4.48 -3.17 -4.01
CA ARG A 137 -5.56 -2.49 -4.74
C ARG A 137 -6.13 -1.30 -3.98
N HIS A 138 -6.08 -1.32 -2.65
CA HIS A 138 -6.54 -0.27 -1.76
C HIS A 138 -5.40 0.61 -1.20
N ASN A 139 -4.18 0.50 -1.73
CA ASN A 139 -2.99 1.23 -1.25
C ASN A 139 -2.70 1.06 0.25
N LEU A 140 -3.00 -0.12 0.78
CA LEU A 140 -2.75 -0.51 2.16
C LEU A 140 -1.44 -1.29 2.23
N SER A 141 -0.73 -1.14 3.34
CA SER A 141 0.47 -1.92 3.64
C SER A 141 0.51 -2.30 5.11
N SER A 142 1.08 -3.48 5.39
CA SER A 142 1.35 -3.90 6.76
C SER A 142 2.49 -3.06 7.32
N LYS A 143 2.27 -2.45 8.48
CA LYS A 143 3.26 -1.63 9.18
C LYS A 143 3.43 -2.19 10.60
N ILE A 144 4.66 -2.16 11.08
CA ILE A 144 4.95 -2.46 12.48
C ILE A 144 4.47 -1.25 13.28
N MET A 145 3.56 -1.50 14.23
CA MET A 145 3.18 -0.50 15.22
C MET A 145 4.34 -0.39 16.21
N SER A 146 5.11 0.69 16.10
CA SER A 146 6.28 0.95 16.95
C SER A 146 5.99 2.14 17.87
N GLY A 147 6.13 1.92 19.19
CA GLY A 147 6.11 2.98 20.21
C GLY A 147 4.74 3.30 20.79
N GLU A 148 4.75 3.84 22.02
CA GLU A 148 3.61 4.43 22.75
C GLU A 148 3.20 5.79 22.15
N SER A 149 3.23 5.93 20.82
CA SER A 149 3.00 7.20 20.13
C SER A 149 1.54 7.66 20.18
N GLU A 150 0.62 6.76 20.56
CA GLU A 150 -0.82 7.00 20.60
C GLU A 150 -1.26 7.78 21.85
N SER A 151 -0.44 7.80 22.91
CA SER A 151 -0.72 8.50 24.17
C SER A 151 -0.08 9.89 24.26
N VAL A 152 0.69 10.32 23.26
CA VAL A 152 1.41 11.59 23.31
C VAL A 152 0.57 12.68 22.65
N ASP A 153 0.09 13.62 23.46
CA ASP A 153 -0.59 14.83 23.00
C ASP A 153 0.32 15.65 22.06
N LEU A 154 -0.18 15.94 20.86
CA LEU A 154 0.57 16.67 19.84
C LEU A 154 0.94 18.09 20.31
N ASN A 155 0.11 18.71 21.16
CA ASN A 155 0.41 20.03 21.72
C ASN A 155 1.59 19.95 22.69
N SER A 156 1.59 18.95 23.58
CA SER A 156 2.70 18.66 24.49
C SER A 156 4.02 18.42 23.74
N ILE A 157 4.00 17.80 22.56
CA ILE A 157 5.20 17.65 21.70
C ILE A 157 5.68 19.01 21.18
N GLN A 158 4.77 19.87 20.73
CA GLN A 158 5.13 21.20 20.22
C GLN A 158 5.74 22.07 21.32
N ASP A 159 5.16 22.06 22.51
CA ASP A 159 5.66 22.82 23.66
C ASP A 159 7.02 22.30 24.13
N PHE A 160 7.20 20.98 24.17
CA PHE A 160 8.49 20.37 24.48
C PHE A 160 9.55 20.74 23.44
N LYS A 161 9.21 20.71 22.14
CA LYS A 161 10.11 21.14 21.06
C LYS A 161 10.51 22.61 21.23
N LYS A 162 9.55 23.52 21.44
CA LYS A 162 9.85 24.95 21.69
C LYS A 162 10.77 25.13 22.90
N LYS A 163 10.52 24.40 23.98
CA LYS A 163 11.34 24.44 25.21
C LYS A 163 12.77 23.96 24.95
N ILE A 164 12.96 22.86 24.22
CA ILE A 164 14.30 22.35 23.90
C ILE A 164 15.01 23.29 22.92
N THR A 165 14.35 23.77 21.87
CA THR A 165 14.94 24.70 20.92
C THR A 165 15.42 25.97 21.61
N SER A 166 14.58 26.60 22.43
CA SER A 166 14.96 27.81 23.19
C SER A 166 16.05 27.58 24.24
N LEU A 167 16.23 26.34 24.73
CA LEU A 167 17.35 25.97 25.59
C LEU A 167 18.65 25.84 24.78
N VAL A 168 18.58 25.16 23.64
CA VAL A 168 19.74 24.87 22.77
C VAL A 168 20.27 26.14 22.11
N GLU A 169 19.40 27.09 21.73
CA GLU A 169 19.77 28.39 21.13
C GLU A 169 20.65 29.26 22.05
N LYS A 170 20.73 28.95 23.35
CA LYS A 170 21.61 29.66 24.30
C LYS A 170 23.07 29.22 24.22
N TYR A 171 23.37 28.18 23.45
CA TYR A 171 24.69 27.58 23.33
C TYR A 171 25.10 27.53 21.87
N GLU A 172 26.40 27.70 21.63
CA GLU A 172 26.95 27.49 20.29
C GLU A 172 26.84 26.01 19.90
N PRO A 173 26.65 25.68 18.61
CA PRO A 173 26.54 24.29 18.17
C PRO A 173 27.73 23.39 18.56
N CYS A 174 28.92 23.97 18.79
CA CYS A 174 30.08 23.22 19.25
C CYS A 174 29.99 22.77 20.73
N ASP A 175 29.14 23.40 21.52
CA ASP A 175 28.93 23.13 22.95
C ASP A 175 27.68 22.28 23.23
N VAL A 176 26.90 21.98 22.20
CA VAL A 176 25.72 21.11 22.28
C VAL A 176 26.12 19.68 21.98
N TYR A 177 26.09 18.81 22.99
CA TYR A 177 26.45 17.40 22.83
C TYR A 177 25.23 16.49 22.83
N ASN A 178 25.21 15.53 21.91
CA ASN A 178 24.31 14.38 21.97
C ASN A 178 25.07 13.16 22.48
N CYS A 179 24.40 12.36 23.31
CA CYS A 179 24.98 11.18 23.94
C CYS A 179 23.98 10.02 23.88
N ASP A 180 24.37 8.90 23.27
CA ASP A 180 23.49 7.74 23.15
C ASP A 180 24.24 6.40 23.24
N LYS A 181 23.54 5.36 23.68
CA LYS A 181 24.06 4.01 23.89
C LYS A 181 23.70 3.11 22.71
N ALA A 182 24.68 2.45 22.13
CA ALA A 182 24.45 1.34 21.22
C ALA A 182 24.88 0.01 21.85
N GLY A 183 24.08 -1.05 21.65
CA GLY A 183 24.46 -2.41 22.02
C GLY A 183 25.10 -3.12 20.83
N LEU A 184 26.34 -3.57 20.98
CA LEU A 184 27.04 -4.43 20.02
C LEU A 184 26.87 -5.89 20.45
N PHE A 185 26.01 -6.63 19.75
CA PHE A 185 25.80 -8.06 19.98
C PHE A 185 26.84 -8.86 19.20
N TYR A 186 27.83 -9.42 19.90
CA TYR A 186 28.91 -10.20 19.27
C TYR A 186 28.63 -11.70 19.23
N GLY A 187 27.72 -12.20 20.07
CA GLY A 187 27.29 -13.60 20.08
C GLY A 187 26.12 -13.93 19.14
N ILE A 188 25.51 -12.92 18.49
CA ILE A 188 24.27 -13.13 17.75
C ILE A 188 24.54 -13.69 16.34
N GLY A 189 24.09 -14.91 16.09
CA GLY A 189 24.14 -15.54 14.77
C GLY A 189 23.01 -15.10 13.82
N PRO A 190 23.03 -15.56 12.55
CA PRO A 190 22.00 -15.27 11.56
C PRO A 190 20.59 -15.69 12.01
N ASN A 191 19.58 -14.90 11.62
CA ASN A 191 18.16 -15.19 11.93
C ASN A 191 17.50 -16.20 10.99
N ARG A 192 18.21 -16.62 9.94
CA ARG A 192 17.72 -17.53 8.91
C ARG A 192 18.84 -18.51 8.58
N THR A 193 18.45 -19.74 8.32
CA THR A 193 19.33 -20.78 7.80
C THR A 193 18.79 -21.25 6.45
N ILE A 194 19.64 -21.89 5.67
CA ILE A 194 19.23 -22.63 4.47
C ILE A 194 18.95 -24.05 4.94
N ALA A 195 17.76 -24.56 4.64
CA ALA A 195 17.31 -25.90 5.04
C ALA A 195 16.52 -26.54 3.90
N ALA A 196 16.41 -27.88 3.93
CA ALA A 196 15.61 -28.60 2.96
C ALA A 196 14.11 -28.28 3.13
N LYS A 197 13.32 -28.43 2.05
CA LYS A 197 11.91 -28.04 2.04
C LYS A 197 11.06 -28.71 3.12
N ASP A 198 11.38 -29.95 3.46
CA ASP A 198 10.63 -30.76 4.43
C ASP A 198 11.36 -30.88 5.78
N GLU A 199 12.45 -30.12 5.97
CA GLU A 199 13.22 -30.12 7.20
C GLU A 199 12.58 -29.17 8.22
N GLN A 200 12.23 -29.72 9.38
CA GLN A 200 11.72 -28.90 10.48
C GLN A 200 12.86 -28.16 11.19
N CYS A 201 13.09 -26.92 10.79
CA CYS A 201 14.07 -26.06 11.45
C CYS A 201 13.58 -25.67 12.85
N LYS A 202 14.26 -26.18 13.88
CA LYS A 202 14.05 -25.73 15.26
C LYS A 202 14.83 -24.44 15.49
N GLY A 203 14.16 -23.42 16.03
CA GLY A 203 14.85 -22.22 16.48
C GLY A 203 15.77 -22.54 17.65
N PHE A 204 16.96 -21.93 17.68
CA PHE A 204 17.85 -21.99 18.83
C PHE A 204 17.80 -20.68 19.62
N LYS A 205 18.08 -20.76 20.93
CA LYS A 205 18.21 -19.59 21.79
C LYS A 205 19.40 -18.77 21.31
N LYS A 206 19.15 -17.53 20.90
CA LYS A 206 20.21 -16.62 20.47
C LYS A 206 21.05 -16.20 21.67
N ASP A 207 22.36 -16.26 21.51
CA ASP A 207 23.26 -15.57 22.43
C ASP A 207 23.13 -14.07 22.21
N LYS A 208 22.60 -13.38 23.22
CA LYS A 208 22.39 -11.93 23.24
C LYS A 208 23.48 -11.21 24.04
N SER A 209 24.62 -11.88 24.29
CA SER A 209 25.80 -11.25 24.86
C SER A 209 26.17 -10.03 24.02
N ARG A 210 26.27 -8.89 24.71
CA ARG A 210 26.49 -7.60 24.08
C ARG A 210 27.44 -6.76 24.92
N VAL A 211 28.21 -5.93 24.24
CA VAL A 211 28.93 -4.81 24.84
C VAL A 211 28.10 -3.56 24.64
N THR A 212 27.96 -2.72 25.66
CA THR A 212 27.26 -1.44 25.53
C THR A 212 28.28 -0.34 25.33
N VAL A 213 28.14 0.41 24.25
CA VAL A 213 29.04 1.51 23.91
C VAL A 213 28.26 2.81 23.98
N LEU A 214 28.75 3.77 24.77
CA LEU A 214 28.23 5.13 24.82
C LEU A 214 29.00 6.00 23.83
N PHE A 215 28.28 6.59 22.90
CA PHE A 215 28.82 7.55 21.93
C PHE A 215 28.42 8.96 22.33
N THR A 216 29.35 9.90 22.24
CA THR A 216 29.09 11.31 22.53
C THR A 216 29.76 12.18 21.47
N VAL A 217 28.97 13.06 20.85
CA VAL A 217 29.44 13.96 19.80
C VAL A 217 28.77 15.32 19.93
N ASN A 218 29.50 16.39 19.62
CA ASN A 218 28.88 17.72 19.53
C ASN A 218 28.10 17.91 18.23
N ALA A 219 27.19 18.89 18.18
CA ALA A 219 26.28 19.09 17.06
C ALA A 219 26.99 19.41 15.73
N THR A 220 28.21 19.97 15.79
CA THR A 220 29.05 20.21 14.60
C THR A 220 29.84 18.97 14.15
N GLY A 221 29.93 17.92 14.97
CA GLY A 221 30.72 16.71 14.70
C GLY A 221 32.23 16.87 14.85
N THR A 222 32.69 18.05 15.31
CA THR A 222 34.11 18.38 15.48
C THR A 222 34.72 17.73 16.72
N ALA A 223 33.95 17.63 17.81
CA ALA A 223 34.35 16.99 19.05
C ALA A 223 33.70 15.62 19.18
N LYS A 224 34.52 14.56 19.08
CA LYS A 224 34.13 13.16 19.26
C LYS A 224 34.76 12.65 20.55
N ILE A 225 33.95 12.43 21.58
CA ILE A 225 34.45 11.90 22.85
C ILE A 225 34.78 10.42 22.66
N LYS A 226 35.88 9.98 23.27
CA LYS A 226 36.28 8.58 23.24
C LYS A 226 35.13 7.70 23.77
N PRO A 227 34.68 6.68 23.03
CA PRO A 227 33.54 5.87 23.45
C PRO A 227 33.80 5.18 24.80
N CYS A 228 32.83 5.25 25.69
CA CYS A 228 32.86 4.52 26.97
C CYS A 228 32.21 3.15 26.78
N ILE A 229 32.88 2.11 27.27
CA ILE A 229 32.45 0.72 27.15
C ILE A 229 31.99 0.23 28.53
N PHE A 230 30.78 -0.33 28.59
CA PHE A 230 30.15 -0.90 29.78
C PHE A 230 29.60 -2.30 29.50
#